data_AF-A0A8I0FDW2-F1
#
_entry.id   AF-A0A8I0FDW2-F1
#
_cell.length_a   1.000
_cell.length_b   1.000
_cell.length_c   1.000
_cell.angle_alpha   90.00
_cell.angle_beta   90.00
_cell.angle_gamma   90.00
#
_symmetry.space_group_name_H-M   'P 1'
#
loop_
_entity.id
_entity.type
_entity.pdbx_description
1 polymer ?
#
loop_
_entity_poly.entity_id
_entity_poly.type
_entity_poly.pdbx_seq_one_letter_code
_entity_poly.pdbx_strand_id
1 'polypeptide(L)'
;LLTVGSAISKMDTYTGLQNRLKLVTNNQVELNKATEDTFRIAQKTYSAWDSVLQVYQRFSDNAKTLNLTMDDTARLTETVSKAVAISGASAEAADAALVQFGQALASGTLRGEELNSVMEQTPALAKAIAKGMGITVGELRSVAAEGKITSQEIVKALKNVQDEVDALFAKTDITIGQSLTLLNNEITKFVGEAGKGSGAAQVLAG
;
A
#
# COMPACT_ATOMS: atom_id res chain seq x y z
N LEU A 1 19.19 13.31 15.82
CA LEU A 1 18.61 14.63 16.20
C LEU A 1 17.65 15.05 15.10
N LEU A 2 16.36 15.18 15.41
CA LEU A 2 15.41 15.79 14.48
C LEU A 2 15.73 17.29 14.39
N THR A 3 16.09 17.77 13.20
CA THR A 3 16.26 19.20 12.95
C THR A 3 14.89 19.84 12.71
N VAL A 4 14.76 21.15 12.94
CA VAL A 4 13.52 21.90 12.66
C VAL A 4 13.06 21.69 11.20
N GLY A 5 13.99 21.72 10.25
CA GLY A 5 13.69 21.45 8.83
C GLY A 5 13.18 20.04 8.58
N SER A 6 13.77 19.02 9.23
CA SER A 6 13.27 17.65 9.14
C SER A 6 11.88 17.47 9.76
N ALA A 7 11.57 18.21 10.84
CA ALA A 7 10.25 18.18 11.46
C ALA A 7 9.19 18.81 10.55
N ILE A 8 9.47 19.98 9.95
CA ILE A 8 8.56 20.64 9.00
C ILE A 8 8.26 19.70 7.81
N SER A 9 9.28 19.11 7.20
CA SER A 9 9.11 18.15 6.10
C SER A 9 8.22 16.95 6.49
N LYS A 10 8.34 16.46 7.73
CA LYS A 10 7.50 15.37 8.24
C LYS A 10 6.06 15.82 8.49
N MET A 11 5.84 17.05 8.95
CA MET A 11 4.50 17.64 9.06
C MET A 11 3.82 17.80 7.71
N ASP A 12 4.55 18.27 6.70
CA ASP A 12 4.04 18.40 5.32
C ASP A 12 3.69 17.04 4.74
N THR A 13 4.56 16.04 4.94
CA THR A 13 4.31 14.66 4.53
C THR A 13 3.01 14.15 5.16
N TYR A 14 2.88 14.24 6.48
CA TYR A 14 1.69 13.80 7.18
C TYR A 14 0.42 14.56 6.72
N THR A 15 0.51 15.87 6.51
CA THR A 15 -0.59 16.68 5.97
C THR A 15 -1.00 16.20 4.59
N GLY A 16 -0.05 15.87 3.73
CA GLY A 16 -0.29 15.26 2.42
C GLY A 16 -1.03 13.94 2.51
N LEU A 17 -0.58 13.03 3.39
CA LEU A 17 -1.25 11.75 3.65
C LEU A 17 -2.71 11.97 4.09
N GLN A 18 -2.94 12.88 5.03
CA GLN A 18 -4.26 13.22 5.53
C GLN A 18 -5.17 13.82 4.45
N ASN A 19 -4.65 14.70 3.61
CA ASN A 19 -5.42 15.29 2.51
C ASN A 19 -5.83 14.22 1.49
N ARG A 20 -4.94 13.28 1.16
CA ARG A 20 -5.27 12.17 0.26
C ARG A 20 -6.34 11.24 0.84
N LEU A 21 -6.25 10.92 2.14
CA LEU A 21 -7.28 10.09 2.80
C LEU A 21 -8.63 10.80 2.87
N LYS A 22 -8.66 12.12 3.10
CA LYS A 22 -9.90 12.91 3.07
C LYS A 22 -10.65 12.79 1.74
N LEU A 23 -9.94 12.63 0.62
CA LEU A 23 -10.57 12.47 -0.70
C LEU A 23 -11.32 11.14 -0.85
N VAL A 24 -11.03 10.16 -0.01
CA VAL A 24 -11.60 8.80 -0.11
C VAL A 24 -12.40 8.38 1.14
N THR A 25 -12.69 9.33 2.03
CA THR A 25 -13.47 9.11 3.26
C THR A 25 -14.56 10.16 3.40
N ASN A 26 -15.71 9.79 3.94
CA ASN A 26 -16.89 10.67 3.98
C ASN A 26 -16.97 11.56 5.23
N ASN A 27 -16.27 11.18 6.30
CA ASN A 27 -16.33 11.85 7.59
C ASN A 27 -15.07 11.60 8.42
N GLN A 28 -14.96 12.28 9.57
CA GLN A 28 -13.79 12.20 10.43
C GLN A 28 -13.57 10.79 11.03
N VAL A 29 -14.63 10.01 11.26
CA VAL A 29 -14.52 8.63 11.78
C VAL A 29 -13.86 7.73 10.74
N GLU A 30 -14.31 7.81 9.49
CA GLU A 30 -13.70 7.08 8.37
C GLU A 30 -12.26 7.55 8.11
N LEU A 31 -12.00 8.87 8.18
CA LEU A 31 -10.65 9.40 8.04
C LEU A 31 -9.70 8.84 9.11
N ASN A 32 -10.14 8.80 10.38
CA ASN A 32 -9.36 8.24 11.48
C ASN A 32 -9.10 6.76 11.27
N LYS A 33 -10.12 6.00 10.85
CA LYS A 33 -9.99 4.57 10.56
C LYS A 33 -9.00 4.33 9.43
N ALA A 34 -9.13 5.02 8.30
CA ALA A 34 -8.23 4.86 7.16
C ALA A 34 -6.79 5.30 7.49
N THR A 35 -6.63 6.33 8.32
CA THR A 35 -5.31 6.75 8.84
C THR A 35 -4.66 5.63 9.65
N GLU A 36 -5.40 5.06 10.59
CA GLU A 36 -4.88 3.99 11.45
C GLU A 36 -4.64 2.70 10.66
N ASP A 37 -5.54 2.32 9.75
CA ASP A 37 -5.36 1.13 8.91
C ASP A 37 -4.13 1.25 8.03
N THR A 38 -3.96 2.35 7.30
CA THR A 38 -2.79 2.53 6.42
C THR A 38 -1.48 2.56 7.21
N PHE A 39 -1.47 3.19 8.39
CA PHE A 39 -0.31 3.21 9.26
C PHE A 39 0.02 1.81 9.79
N ARG A 40 -0.97 1.13 10.38
CA ARG A 40 -0.85 -0.23 10.91
C ARG A 40 -0.36 -1.20 9.85
N ILE A 41 -0.90 -1.11 8.63
CA ILE A 41 -0.47 -1.95 7.50
C ILE A 41 0.99 -1.66 7.18
N ALA A 42 1.37 -0.39 7.02
CA ALA A 42 2.76 -0.02 6.76
C ALA A 42 3.74 -0.58 7.80
N GLN A 43 3.37 -0.50 9.09
CA GLN A 43 4.16 -1.09 10.16
C GLN A 43 4.23 -2.62 10.08
N LYS A 44 3.10 -3.29 9.82
CA LYS A 44 3.04 -4.76 9.72
C LYS A 44 3.75 -5.34 8.50
N THR A 45 3.82 -4.59 7.41
CA THR A 45 4.38 -5.06 6.14
C THR A 45 5.74 -4.48 5.83
N TYR A 46 6.33 -3.74 6.79
CA TYR A 46 7.65 -3.15 6.68
C TYR A 46 7.80 -2.19 5.50
N SER A 47 6.71 -1.50 5.14
CA SER A 47 6.60 -0.66 3.95
C SER A 47 6.53 0.81 4.32
N ALA A 48 6.90 1.70 3.39
CA ALA A 48 6.70 3.13 3.62
C ALA A 48 5.21 3.46 3.69
N TRP A 49 4.82 4.32 4.63
CA TRP A 49 3.40 4.65 4.85
C TRP A 49 2.76 5.29 3.61
N ASP A 50 3.48 6.14 2.87
CA ASP A 50 2.95 6.77 1.65
C ASP A 50 2.61 5.74 0.56
N SER A 51 3.47 4.73 0.36
CA SER A 51 3.26 3.65 -0.60
C SER A 51 2.02 2.82 -0.26
N VAL A 52 1.86 2.46 1.02
CA VAL A 52 0.68 1.72 1.50
C VAL A 52 -0.59 2.55 1.36
N LEU A 53 -0.53 3.83 1.73
CA LEU A 53 -1.65 4.76 1.57
C LEU A 53 -2.03 4.93 0.10
N GLN A 54 -1.06 4.93 -0.82
CA GLN A 54 -1.35 4.97 -2.25
C GLN A 54 -2.15 3.76 -2.70
N VAL A 55 -1.74 2.55 -2.34
CA VAL A 55 -2.49 1.33 -2.69
C VAL A 55 -3.89 1.36 -2.05
N TYR A 56 -4.00 1.74 -0.78
CA TYR A 56 -5.29 1.92 -0.09
C TYR A 56 -6.20 2.90 -0.83
N GLN A 57 -5.67 4.07 -1.18
CA GLN A 57 -6.41 5.10 -1.91
C GLN A 57 -6.96 4.55 -3.23
N ARG A 58 -6.19 3.75 -3.98
CA ARG A 58 -6.63 3.18 -5.26
C ARG A 58 -7.74 2.15 -5.12
N PHE A 59 -7.69 1.32 -4.09
CA PHE A 59 -8.81 0.43 -3.75
C PHE A 59 -10.03 1.24 -3.32
N SER A 60 -9.84 2.29 -2.53
CA SER A 60 -10.91 3.15 -2.03
C SER A 60 -11.60 3.94 -3.15
N ASP A 61 -10.84 4.49 -4.11
CA ASP A 61 -11.33 5.17 -5.32
C ASP A 61 -12.28 4.26 -6.13
N ASN A 62 -12.00 2.95 -6.11
CA ASN A 62 -12.76 1.94 -6.85
C ASN A 62 -13.73 1.12 -5.97
N ALA A 63 -13.85 1.45 -4.68
CA ALA A 63 -14.54 0.62 -3.71
C ALA A 63 -16.00 0.34 -4.08
N LYS A 64 -16.70 1.33 -4.63
CA LYS A 64 -18.09 1.17 -5.08
C LYS A 64 -18.21 0.18 -6.24
N THR A 65 -17.34 0.28 -7.24
CA THR A 65 -17.33 -0.60 -8.43
C THR A 65 -16.90 -2.02 -8.09
N LEU A 66 -16.02 -2.15 -7.09
CA LEU A 66 -15.47 -3.42 -6.61
C LEU A 66 -16.25 -4.02 -5.43
N ASN A 67 -17.32 -3.35 -4.99
CA ASN A 67 -18.12 -3.70 -3.81
C ASN A 67 -17.27 -3.97 -2.56
N LEU A 68 -16.38 -3.03 -2.24
CA LEU A 68 -15.45 -3.12 -1.11
C LEU A 68 -15.92 -2.26 0.07
N THR A 69 -15.88 -2.83 1.26
CA THR A 69 -15.92 -2.08 2.51
C THR A 69 -14.56 -1.45 2.82
N MET A 70 -14.48 -0.58 3.83
CA MET A 70 -13.19 -0.08 4.32
C MET A 70 -12.30 -1.21 4.85
N ASP A 71 -12.89 -2.23 5.47
CA ASP A 71 -12.16 -3.40 5.98
C ASP A 71 -11.64 -4.27 4.83
N ASP A 72 -12.44 -4.46 3.77
CA ASP A 72 -11.97 -5.13 2.55
C ASP A 72 -10.79 -4.39 1.93
N THR A 73 -10.90 -3.06 1.82
CA THR A 73 -9.86 -2.19 1.28
C THR A 73 -8.58 -2.31 2.09
N ALA A 74 -8.66 -2.20 3.43
CA ALA A 74 -7.51 -2.37 4.31
C ALA A 74 -6.88 -3.77 4.16
N ARG A 75 -7.69 -4.83 4.13
CA ARG A 75 -7.21 -6.21 4.04
C ARG A 75 -6.56 -6.50 2.68
N LEU A 76 -7.11 -5.99 1.59
CA LEU A 76 -6.51 -6.08 0.25
C LEU A 76 -5.18 -5.34 0.18
N THR A 77 -5.11 -4.11 0.71
CA THR A 77 -3.86 -3.36 0.82
C THR A 77 -2.80 -4.14 1.60
N GLU A 78 -3.17 -4.72 2.75
CA GLU A 78 -2.25 -5.54 3.55
C GLU A 78 -1.74 -6.76 2.78
N THR A 79 -2.63 -7.44 2.03
CA THR A 79 -2.27 -8.61 1.22
C THR A 79 -1.27 -8.24 0.13
N VAL A 80 -1.50 -7.12 -0.58
CA VAL A 80 -0.58 -6.63 -1.61
C VAL A 80 0.76 -6.27 -1.00
N SER A 81 0.78 -5.48 0.07
CA SER A 81 2.02 -5.07 0.73
C SER A 81 2.83 -6.25 1.27
N LYS A 82 2.18 -7.28 1.84
CA LYS A 82 2.84 -8.53 2.23
C LYS A 82 3.40 -9.29 1.05
N ALA A 83 2.64 -9.44 -0.04
CA ALA A 83 3.11 -10.16 -1.22
C ALA A 83 4.30 -9.46 -1.88
N VAL A 84 4.33 -8.13 -1.88
CA VAL A 84 5.50 -7.34 -2.28
C VAL A 84 6.68 -7.63 -1.36
N ALA A 85 6.51 -7.54 -0.04
CA ALA A 85 7.58 -7.79 0.92
C ALA A 85 8.14 -9.22 0.88
N ILE A 86 7.29 -10.24 0.65
CA ILE A 86 7.71 -11.65 0.45
C ILE A 86 8.70 -11.80 -0.70
N SER A 87 8.64 -10.92 -1.71
CA SER A 87 9.54 -10.98 -2.86
C SER A 87 11.00 -10.66 -2.52
N GLY A 88 11.28 -10.16 -1.30
CA GLY A 88 12.65 -9.83 -0.86
C GLY A 88 13.26 -8.64 -1.61
N ALA A 89 12.43 -7.83 -2.26
CA ALA A 89 12.85 -6.61 -2.94
C ALA A 89 13.45 -5.61 -1.93
N SER A 90 14.36 -4.74 -2.39
CA SER A 90 14.79 -3.60 -1.57
C SER A 90 13.59 -2.73 -1.21
N ALA A 91 13.70 -1.91 -0.16
CA ALA A 91 12.61 -1.02 0.24
C ALA A 91 12.16 -0.12 -0.94
N GLU A 92 13.10 0.38 -1.71
CA GLU A 92 12.86 1.25 -2.87
C GLU A 92 12.14 0.50 -4.01
N ALA A 93 12.56 -0.74 -4.29
CA ALA A 93 11.93 -1.57 -5.31
C ALA A 93 10.52 -2.02 -4.89
N ALA A 94 10.33 -2.34 -3.61
CA ALA A 94 9.02 -2.65 -3.05
C ALA A 94 8.07 -1.43 -3.15
N ASP A 95 8.55 -0.24 -2.80
CA ASP A 95 7.78 1.00 -2.91
C ASP A 95 7.41 1.31 -4.37
N ALA A 96 8.36 1.19 -5.30
CA ALA A 96 8.11 1.37 -6.73
C ALA A 96 7.05 0.39 -7.26
N ALA A 97 7.13 -0.87 -6.85
CA ALA A 97 6.16 -1.89 -7.25
C ALA A 97 4.76 -1.63 -6.68
N LEU A 98 4.64 -1.18 -5.42
CA LEU A 98 3.36 -0.77 -4.84
C LEU A 98 2.74 0.41 -5.59
N VAL A 99 3.58 1.38 -5.96
CA VAL A 99 3.14 2.54 -6.76
C VAL A 99 2.63 2.11 -8.13
N GLN A 100 3.39 1.29 -8.85
CA GLN A 100 3.00 0.77 -10.16
C GLN A 100 1.74 -0.10 -10.08
N PHE A 101 1.63 -0.95 -9.06
CA PHE A 101 0.42 -1.74 -8.83
C PHE A 101 -0.80 -0.85 -8.59
N GLY A 102 -0.66 0.22 -7.79
CA GLY A 102 -1.71 1.21 -7.59
C GLY A 102 -2.13 1.90 -8.90
N GLN A 103 -1.17 2.20 -9.78
CA GLN A 103 -1.45 2.77 -11.11
C GLN A 103 -2.19 1.77 -12.01
N ALA A 104 -1.80 0.50 -12.03
CA ALA A 104 -2.48 -0.54 -12.79
C ALA A 104 -3.92 -0.77 -12.31
N LEU A 105 -4.17 -0.66 -10.99
CA LEU A 105 -5.52 -0.74 -10.45
C LEU A 105 -6.37 0.45 -10.91
N ALA A 106 -5.77 1.65 -11.01
CA ALA A 106 -6.43 2.86 -11.50
C ALA A 106 -6.78 2.80 -13.00
N SER A 107 -6.00 2.08 -13.81
CA SER A 107 -6.32 1.86 -15.23
C SER A 107 -7.46 0.85 -15.46
N GLY A 108 -7.92 0.15 -14.41
CA GLY A 108 -9.03 -0.81 -14.48
C GLY A 108 -8.64 -2.19 -15.01
N THR A 109 -7.47 -2.31 -15.62
CA THR A 109 -6.89 -3.57 -16.10
C THR A 109 -5.39 -3.61 -15.87
N LEU A 110 -4.85 -4.81 -15.71
CA LEU A 110 -3.42 -5.10 -15.67
C LEU A 110 -3.01 -5.65 -17.04
N ARG A 111 -2.23 -4.88 -17.81
CA ARG A 111 -1.77 -5.30 -19.14
C ARG A 111 -0.40 -5.98 -19.02
N GLY A 112 0.06 -6.52 -20.15
CA GLY A 112 1.30 -7.31 -20.20
C GLY A 112 2.54 -6.56 -19.70
N GLU A 113 2.67 -5.27 -20.00
CA GLU A 113 3.82 -4.46 -19.57
C GLU A 113 3.82 -4.21 -18.06
N GLU A 114 2.68 -3.84 -17.48
CA GLU A 114 2.55 -3.66 -16.03
C GLU A 114 2.75 -4.99 -15.30
N LEU A 115 2.18 -6.10 -15.81
CA LEU A 115 2.41 -7.42 -15.23
C LEU A 115 3.90 -7.83 -15.31
N ASN A 116 4.59 -7.54 -16.42
CA ASN A 116 6.03 -7.83 -16.53
C ASN A 116 6.81 -7.11 -15.43
N SER A 117 6.51 -5.83 -15.19
CA SER A 117 7.13 -5.06 -14.12
C SER A 117 6.84 -5.65 -12.74
N VAL A 118 5.59 -6.05 -12.47
CA VAL A 118 5.21 -6.73 -11.22
C VAL A 118 5.92 -8.07 -11.07
N MET A 119 6.05 -8.86 -12.13
CA MET A 119 6.75 -10.15 -12.10
C MET A 119 8.26 -10.00 -11.86
N GLU A 120 8.88 -8.97 -12.40
CA GLU A 120 10.31 -8.70 -12.27
C GLU A 120 10.66 -8.14 -10.88
N GLN A 121 9.94 -7.12 -10.44
CA GLN A 121 10.22 -6.44 -9.16
C GLN A 121 9.62 -7.17 -7.97
N THR A 122 8.46 -7.81 -8.14
CA THR A 122 7.67 -8.42 -7.06
C THR A 122 7.07 -9.77 -7.46
N PRO A 123 7.90 -10.77 -7.79
CA PRO A 123 7.42 -12.07 -8.28
C PRO A 123 6.41 -12.77 -7.36
N ALA A 124 6.46 -12.56 -6.05
CA ALA A 124 5.48 -13.16 -5.13
C ALA A 124 4.08 -12.52 -5.24
N LEU A 125 3.98 -11.24 -5.61
CA LEU A 125 2.69 -10.59 -5.91
C LEU A 125 2.05 -11.19 -7.17
N ALA A 126 2.82 -11.35 -8.25
CA ALA A 126 2.34 -12.00 -9.46
C ALA A 126 1.91 -13.45 -9.19
N LYS A 127 2.68 -14.19 -8.38
CA LYS A 127 2.35 -15.56 -7.97
C LYS A 127 1.07 -15.61 -7.13
N ALA A 128 0.87 -14.67 -6.22
CA ALA A 128 -0.35 -14.57 -5.42
C ALA A 128 -1.58 -14.32 -6.31
N ILE A 129 -1.48 -13.42 -7.30
CA ILE A 129 -2.55 -13.15 -8.27
C ILE A 129 -2.85 -14.41 -9.10
N ALA A 130 -1.83 -15.02 -9.72
CA ALA A 130 -2.01 -16.24 -10.51
C ALA A 130 -2.70 -17.35 -9.69
N LYS A 131 -2.22 -17.57 -8.47
CA LYS A 131 -2.79 -18.57 -7.57
C LYS A 131 -4.24 -18.27 -7.20
N GLY A 132 -4.55 -17.01 -6.89
CA GLY A 132 -5.91 -16.58 -6.58
C GLY A 132 -6.89 -16.68 -7.74
N MET A 133 -6.37 -16.58 -8.97
CA MET A 133 -7.11 -16.83 -10.21
C MET A 133 -7.22 -18.32 -10.55
N GLY A 134 -6.49 -19.21 -9.86
CA GLY A 134 -6.47 -20.65 -10.14
C GLY A 134 -5.69 -21.02 -11.40
N ILE A 135 -4.76 -20.16 -11.84
CA ILE A 135 -3.96 -20.35 -13.05
C ILE A 135 -2.46 -20.35 -12.72
N THR A 136 -1.64 -20.80 -13.66
CA THR A 136 -0.18 -20.70 -13.58
C THR A 136 0.30 -19.28 -13.86
N VAL A 137 1.54 -18.96 -13.44
CA VAL A 137 2.16 -17.66 -13.79
C VAL A 137 2.36 -17.51 -15.31
N GLY A 138 2.57 -18.62 -16.03
CA GLY A 138 2.64 -18.61 -17.49
C GLY A 138 1.31 -18.21 -18.13
N GLU A 139 0.21 -18.79 -17.66
CA GLU A 139 -1.14 -18.41 -18.10
C GLU A 139 -1.49 -16.98 -17.70
N LEU A 140 -1.09 -16.53 -16.50
CA LEU A 140 -1.26 -15.14 -16.08
C LEU A 140 -0.63 -14.16 -17.10
N ARG A 141 0.58 -14.48 -17.59
CA ARG A 141 1.26 -13.70 -18.63
C ARG A 141 0.46 -13.68 -19.94
N SER A 142 -0.09 -14.82 -20.36
CA SER A 142 -0.93 -14.90 -21.56
C SER A 142 -2.20 -14.05 -21.44
N VAL A 143 -2.93 -14.16 -20.33
CA VAL A 143 -4.18 -13.40 -20.11
C VAL A 143 -3.91 -11.89 -19.98
N ALA A 144 -2.78 -11.50 -19.38
CA ALA A 144 -2.36 -10.10 -19.31
C ALA A 144 -1.98 -9.51 -20.67
N ALA A 145 -1.34 -10.29 -21.55
CA ALA A 145 -1.01 -9.87 -22.90
C ALA A 145 -2.27 -9.58 -23.73
N GLU A 146 -3.36 -10.28 -23.45
CA GLU A 146 -4.67 -10.03 -24.06
C GLU A 146 -5.41 -8.83 -23.44
N GLY A 147 -4.85 -8.21 -22.38
CA GLY A 147 -5.45 -7.08 -21.66
C GLY A 147 -6.71 -7.45 -20.88
N LYS A 148 -6.90 -8.75 -20.59
CA LYS A 148 -8.16 -9.29 -20.04
C LYS A 148 -8.20 -9.33 -18.51
N ILE A 149 -7.10 -9.05 -17.81
CA ILE A 149 -7.09 -9.07 -16.35
C ILE A 149 -7.71 -7.78 -15.82
N THR A 150 -8.94 -7.86 -15.34
CA THR A 150 -9.68 -6.74 -14.77
C THR A 150 -9.34 -6.51 -13.29
N SER A 151 -9.54 -5.28 -12.80
CA SER A 151 -9.43 -4.98 -11.36
C SER A 151 -10.33 -5.86 -10.48
N GLN A 152 -11.50 -6.28 -10.99
CA GLN A 152 -12.41 -7.17 -10.28
C GLN A 152 -11.82 -8.58 -10.11
N GLU A 153 -11.20 -9.12 -11.16
CA GLU A 153 -10.52 -10.41 -11.09
C GLU A 153 -9.30 -10.36 -10.17
N ILE A 154 -8.52 -9.27 -10.22
CA ILE A 154 -7.37 -9.08 -9.31
C ILE A 154 -7.84 -9.04 -7.86
N VAL A 155 -8.89 -8.27 -7.55
CA VAL A 155 -9.47 -8.22 -6.20
C VAL A 155 -9.93 -9.59 -5.75
N LYS A 156 -10.68 -10.31 -6.59
CA LYS A 156 -11.16 -11.67 -6.28
C LYS A 156 -9.99 -12.62 -6.03
N ALA A 157 -8.97 -12.56 -6.88
CA ALA A 157 -7.77 -13.38 -6.75
C ALA A 157 -7.05 -13.10 -5.43
N LEU A 158 -6.81 -11.83 -5.10
CA LEU A 158 -6.16 -11.45 -3.86
C LEU A 158 -6.97 -11.85 -2.63
N LYS A 159 -8.31 -11.73 -2.67
CA LYS A 159 -9.19 -12.24 -1.60
C LYS A 159 -9.06 -13.75 -1.38
N ASN A 160 -8.85 -14.53 -2.45
CA ASN A 160 -8.73 -15.98 -2.36
C ASN A 160 -7.41 -16.47 -1.74
N VAL A 161 -6.38 -15.61 -1.66
CA VAL A 161 -5.03 -16.00 -1.23
C VAL A 161 -4.54 -15.30 0.03
N GLN A 162 -5.40 -14.51 0.70
CA GLN A 162 -5.00 -13.69 1.85
C GLN A 162 -4.33 -14.52 2.96
N ASP A 163 -4.92 -15.66 3.31
CA ASP A 163 -4.42 -16.52 4.39
C ASP A 163 -3.09 -17.17 4.04
N GLU A 164 -2.89 -17.52 2.76
CA GLU A 164 -1.63 -18.07 2.31
C GLU A 164 -0.52 -17.01 2.25
N VAL A 165 -0.85 -15.81 1.77
CA VAL A 165 0.07 -14.67 1.79
C VAL A 165 0.47 -14.34 3.22
N ASP A 166 -0.47 -14.37 4.17
CA ASP A 166 -0.18 -14.20 5.60
C ASP A 166 0.78 -15.28 6.12
N ALA A 167 0.53 -16.55 5.79
CA ALA A 167 1.37 -17.66 6.21
C ALA A 167 2.78 -17.63 5.59
N LEU A 168 2.92 -17.13 4.36
CA LEU A 168 4.22 -16.94 3.71
C LEU A 168 4.96 -15.75 4.32
N PHE A 169 4.29 -14.64 4.53
CA PHE A 169 4.88 -13.44 5.11
C PHE A 169 5.37 -13.68 6.55
N ALA A 170 4.66 -14.49 7.32
CA ALA A 170 5.06 -14.89 8.68
C ALA A 170 6.40 -15.65 8.73
N LYS A 171 6.93 -16.11 7.60
CA LYS A 171 8.25 -16.76 7.49
C LYS A 171 9.37 -15.78 7.13
N THR A 172 9.05 -14.50 6.93
CA THR A 172 10.03 -13.47 6.59
C THR A 172 10.56 -12.81 7.86
N ASP A 173 11.84 -12.47 7.84
CA ASP A 173 12.47 -11.67 8.88
C ASP A 173 12.62 -10.22 8.41
N ILE A 174 12.44 -9.28 9.34
CA ILE A 174 12.62 -7.86 9.06
C ILE A 174 14.10 -7.53 8.83
N THR A 175 14.39 -6.71 7.81
CA THR A 175 15.74 -6.20 7.54
C THR A 175 16.01 -4.87 8.26
N ILE A 176 17.27 -4.45 8.29
CA ILE A 176 17.66 -3.15 8.87
C ILE A 176 17.04 -1.98 8.08
N GLY A 177 17.06 -2.04 6.75
CA GLY A 177 16.46 -1.00 5.90
C GLY A 177 14.97 -0.85 6.17
N GLN A 178 14.26 -1.97 6.25
CA GLN A 178 12.86 -2.02 6.66
C GLN A 178 12.62 -1.45 8.07
N SER A 179 13.50 -1.75 9.03
CA SER A 179 13.42 -1.17 10.38
C SER A 179 13.56 0.35 10.39
N LEU A 180 14.44 0.91 9.54
CA LEU A 180 14.57 2.35 9.35
C LEU A 180 13.31 2.96 8.70
N THR A 181 12.68 2.24 7.77
CA THR A 181 11.37 2.63 7.20
C THR A 181 10.30 2.70 8.29
N LEU A 182 10.22 1.70 9.18
CA LEU A 182 9.29 1.72 10.30
C LEU A 182 9.50 2.92 11.24
N LEU A 183 10.76 3.21 11.57
CA LEU A 183 11.11 4.37 12.39
C LEU A 183 10.71 5.69 11.71
N ASN A 184 10.89 5.79 10.39
CA ASN A 184 10.51 6.95 9.62
C ASN A 184 8.98 7.17 9.62
N ASN A 185 8.21 6.10 9.53
CA ASN A 185 6.75 6.13 9.64
C ASN A 185 6.33 6.64 11.04
N GLU A 186 6.91 6.10 12.11
CA GLU A 186 6.64 6.52 13.50
C GLU A 186 6.93 8.01 13.72
N ILE A 187 8.09 8.48 13.26
CA ILE A 187 8.46 9.91 13.36
C ILE A 187 7.45 10.78 12.59
N THR A 188 7.04 10.35 11.41
CA THR A 188 6.05 11.08 10.60
C THR A 188 4.70 11.16 11.32
N LYS A 189 4.21 10.05 11.87
CA LYS A 189 2.96 10.00 12.65
C LYS A 189 3.06 10.89 13.90
N PHE A 190 4.11 10.72 14.70
CA PHE A 190 4.32 11.48 15.92
C PHE A 190 4.37 12.99 15.66
N VAL A 191 5.20 13.44 14.71
CA VAL A 191 5.33 14.87 14.38
C VAL A 191 4.03 15.43 13.82
N GLY A 192 3.34 14.67 12.96
CA GLY A 192 2.06 15.08 12.38
C GLY A 192 0.94 15.22 13.41
N GLU A 193 0.82 14.26 14.33
CA GLU A 193 -0.18 14.28 15.42
C GLU A 193 0.14 15.35 16.46
N ALA A 194 1.42 15.49 16.86
CA ALA A 194 1.86 16.53 17.77
C ALA A 194 1.63 17.93 17.17
N GLY A 195 1.87 18.10 15.87
CA GLY A 195 1.59 19.34 15.15
C GLY A 195 0.11 19.72 15.13
N LYS A 196 -0.80 18.73 15.00
CA LYS A 196 -2.26 18.95 15.11
C LYS A 196 -2.72 19.29 16.53
N GLY A 197 -2.10 18.70 17.55
CA GLY A 197 -2.52 18.84 18.95
C GLY A 197 -1.95 20.05 19.70
N SER A 198 -0.82 20.61 19.25
CA SER A 198 -0.06 21.60 20.05
C SER A 198 -0.18 23.05 19.60
N GLY A 199 -0.81 23.37 18.46
CA GLY A 199 -0.75 24.72 17.89
C GLY A 199 0.66 25.20 17.51
N ALA A 200 1.71 24.41 17.80
CA ALA A 200 3.11 24.72 17.49
C ALA A 200 3.37 24.80 15.98
N ALA A 201 2.50 24.18 15.17
CA ALA A 201 2.48 24.35 13.71
C ALA A 201 2.31 25.82 13.28
N GLN A 202 1.52 26.62 14.02
CA GLN A 202 1.33 28.04 13.73
C GLN A 202 2.50 28.91 14.21
N VAL A 203 3.29 28.44 15.18
CA VAL A 203 4.45 29.17 15.73
C VAL A 203 5.70 28.95 14.86
N LEU A 204 5.80 27.83 14.14
CA LEU A 204 6.94 27.51 13.27
C LEU A 204 6.72 27.89 11.80
N ALA A 205 5.47 28.17 11.40
CA ALA A 205 5.11 28.65 10.07
C ALA A 205 5.01 30.19 10.00
N GLY A 206 5.35 30.89 11.09
CA GLY A 206 5.42 32.36 11.19
C GLY A 206 6.86 32.85 11.31
#